data_AF-X5Q6P0-F1
#
_entry.id   AF-X5Q6P0-F1
#
_cell.length_a   1.000
_cell.length_b   1.000
_cell.length_c   1.000
_cell.angle_alpha   90.00
_cell.angle_beta   90.00
_cell.angle_gamma   90.00
#
_symmetry.space_group_name_H-M   'P 1'
#
loop_
_entity.id
_entity.type
_entity.pdbx_description
1 polymer ?
#
loop_
_entity_poly.entity_id
_entity_poly.type
_entity_poly.pdbx_seq_one_letter_code
_entity_poly.pdbx_strand_id
1 'polypeptide(L)'
;MVRAQIMNLFLKLRDDFGMSCLLIAHDLAIVRQAAQRVYVMYLGRVMEEGESGALYSQPAHPYTQALLSAVPSTNPVEERERQRIILKGDVPSPVNPPTGCRFRTRCPAVQSVCETSPPVNSLSESNLASCHFAGRIKAGILQEYDVRQVG
;
A
#
# COMPACT_ATOMS: atom_id res chain seq x y z
N MET A 1 -18.63 -0.69 -18.56
CA MET A 1 -17.31 -1.28 -18.25
C MET A 1 -17.44 -2.80 -18.16
N VAL A 2 -16.83 -3.55 -19.08
CA VAL A 2 -16.81 -5.03 -19.05
C VAL A 2 -15.96 -5.58 -17.87
N ARG A 3 -14.94 -4.82 -17.42
CA ARG A 3 -13.99 -5.25 -16.37
C ARG A 3 -14.63 -5.54 -15.01
N ALA A 4 -15.56 -4.69 -14.55
CA ALA A 4 -16.26 -4.88 -13.28
C ALA A 4 -17.24 -6.08 -13.32
N GLN A 5 -17.88 -6.32 -14.47
CA GLN A 5 -18.79 -7.45 -14.65
C GLN A 5 -18.06 -8.79 -14.61
N ILE A 6 -16.89 -8.88 -15.28
CA ILE A 6 -16.02 -10.06 -15.20
C ILE A 6 -15.58 -10.28 -13.75
N MET A 7 -15.23 -9.20 -13.03
CA MET A 7 -14.76 -9.34 -11.66
C MET A 7 -15.86 -9.82 -10.70
N ASN A 8 -17.06 -9.27 -10.83
CA ASN A 8 -18.22 -9.73 -10.05
C ASN A 8 -18.57 -11.19 -10.33
N LEU A 9 -18.49 -11.62 -11.59
CA LEU A 9 -18.69 -13.02 -11.95
C LEU A 9 -17.63 -13.92 -11.29
N PHE A 10 -16.36 -13.53 -11.37
CA PHE A 10 -15.28 -14.30 -10.77
C PHE A 10 -15.41 -14.40 -9.24
N LEU A 11 -15.76 -13.31 -8.56
CA LEU A 11 -15.99 -13.30 -7.13
C LEU A 11 -17.17 -14.20 -6.74
N LYS A 12 -18.25 -14.16 -7.53
CA LYS A 12 -19.38 -15.07 -7.36
C LYS A 12 -18.94 -16.53 -7.53
N LEU A 13 -18.17 -16.85 -8.56
CA LEU A 13 -17.67 -18.22 -8.77
C LEU A 13 -16.75 -18.68 -7.64
N ARG A 14 -15.85 -17.81 -7.17
CA ARG A 14 -15.02 -18.10 -5.99
C ARG A 14 -15.89 -18.51 -4.79
N ASP A 15 -16.94 -17.75 -4.53
CA ASP A 15 -17.83 -17.98 -3.39
C ASP A 15 -18.69 -19.24 -3.58
N ASP A 16 -19.24 -19.43 -4.79
CA ASP A 16 -20.07 -20.60 -5.15
C ASP A 16 -19.28 -21.91 -5.06
N PHE A 17 -17.97 -21.90 -5.37
CA PHE A 17 -17.11 -23.09 -5.37
C PHE A 17 -16.15 -23.20 -4.17
N GLY A 18 -16.15 -22.23 -3.25
CA GLY A 18 -15.28 -22.22 -2.07
C GLY A 18 -13.78 -22.22 -2.40
N MET A 19 -13.37 -21.55 -3.47
CA MET A 19 -11.99 -21.61 -3.98
C MET A 19 -11.07 -20.59 -3.30
N SER A 20 -9.82 -21.00 -3.06
CA SER A 20 -8.75 -20.04 -2.74
C SER A 20 -8.25 -19.37 -4.02
N CYS A 21 -8.14 -18.04 -4.02
CA CYS A 21 -7.69 -17.27 -5.18
C CYS A 21 -6.55 -16.32 -4.80
N LEU A 22 -5.51 -16.29 -5.64
CA LEU A 22 -4.46 -15.28 -5.59
C LEU A 22 -4.66 -14.30 -6.75
N LEU A 23 -4.88 -13.03 -6.41
CA LEU A 23 -5.02 -11.94 -7.37
C LEU A 23 -3.76 -11.08 -7.38
N ILE A 24 -3.17 -10.87 -8.55
CA ILE A 24 -2.07 -9.92 -8.76
C ILE A 24 -2.63 -8.73 -9.55
N ALA A 25 -2.67 -7.56 -8.93
CA ALA A 25 -3.22 -6.34 -9.53
C ALA A 25 -2.36 -5.12 -9.17
N HIS A 26 -2.39 -4.12 -10.07
CA HIS A 26 -1.78 -2.80 -9.85
C HIS A 26 -2.80 -1.73 -9.45
N ASP A 27 -4.09 -2.05 -9.57
CA ASP A 27 -5.20 -1.15 -9.26
C ASP A 27 -5.78 -1.51 -7.88
N LEU A 28 -5.52 -0.64 -6.91
CA LEU A 28 -6.01 -0.79 -5.54
C LEU A 28 -7.55 -0.72 -5.46
N ALA A 29 -8.25 -0.05 -6.37
CA ALA A 29 -9.71 -0.06 -6.36
C ALA A 29 -10.27 -1.47 -6.58
N ILE A 30 -9.64 -2.25 -7.47
CA ILE A 30 -10.01 -3.66 -7.72
C ILE A 30 -9.63 -4.52 -6.51
N VAL A 31 -8.43 -4.33 -5.96
CA VAL A 31 -7.97 -5.07 -4.77
C VAL A 31 -8.92 -4.87 -3.59
N ARG A 32 -9.39 -3.63 -3.36
CA ARG A 32 -10.33 -3.31 -2.28
C ARG A 32 -11.64 -4.12 -2.36
N GLN A 33 -12.13 -4.37 -3.57
CA GLN A 33 -13.39 -5.08 -3.81
C GLN A 33 -13.23 -6.60 -3.77
N ALA A 34 -12.07 -7.11 -4.17
CA ALA A 34 -11.88 -8.53 -4.44
C ALA A 34 -11.16 -9.30 -3.32
N ALA A 35 -10.24 -8.63 -2.62
CA ALA A 35 -9.29 -9.28 -1.70
C ALA A 35 -9.71 -9.14 -0.24
N GLN A 36 -9.58 -10.24 0.52
CA GLN A 36 -9.74 -10.26 1.98
C GLN A 36 -8.43 -9.86 2.67
N ARG A 37 -7.30 -10.38 2.16
CA ARG A 37 -5.94 -10.08 2.60
C ARG A 37 -5.13 -9.52 1.45
N VAL A 38 -4.31 -8.51 1.72
CA VAL A 38 -3.54 -7.76 0.73
C VAL A 38 -2.07 -7.80 1.09
N TYR A 39 -1.22 -7.98 0.08
CA TYR A 39 0.24 -7.90 0.18
C TYR A 39 0.73 -6.80 -0.76
N VAL A 40 1.28 -5.74 -0.19
CA VAL A 40 1.84 -4.61 -0.95
C VAL A 40 3.32 -4.88 -1.17
N MET A 41 3.72 -4.98 -2.43
CA MET A 41 5.09 -5.32 -2.80
C MET A 41 5.83 -4.14 -3.45
N TYR A 42 7.12 -4.01 -3.15
CA TYR A 42 8.02 -3.09 -3.83
C TYR A 42 9.35 -3.77 -4.13
N LEU A 43 9.75 -3.77 -5.41
CA LEU A 43 10.97 -4.41 -5.91
C LEU A 43 11.15 -5.85 -5.36
N GLY A 44 10.09 -6.66 -5.35
CA GLY A 44 10.15 -8.07 -4.91
C GLY A 44 10.19 -8.28 -3.40
N ARG A 45 9.92 -7.26 -2.57
CA ARG A 45 9.72 -7.42 -1.12
C ARG A 45 8.31 -7.02 -0.72
N VAL A 46 7.73 -7.77 0.23
CA VAL A 46 6.48 -7.38 0.90
C VAL A 46 6.81 -6.23 1.86
N MET A 47 6.26 -5.07 1.56
CA MET A 47 6.45 -3.86 2.36
C MET A 47 5.38 -3.78 3.46
N GLU A 48 4.18 -4.25 3.17
CA GLU A 48 3.06 -4.28 4.10
C GLU A 48 2.11 -5.41 3.72
N GLU A 49 1.55 -6.08 4.72
CA GLU A 49 0.49 -7.06 4.56
C GLU A 49 -0.58 -6.85 5.62
N GLY A 50 -1.82 -7.12 5.26
CA GLY A 50 -2.94 -6.86 6.16
C GLY A 50 -4.27 -7.34 5.62
N GLU A 51 -5.27 -7.34 6.48
CA GLU A 51 -6.66 -7.34 6.02
C GLU A 51 -6.91 -6.10 5.15
N SER A 52 -7.68 -6.29 4.07
CA SER A 52 -7.98 -5.22 3.11
C SER A 52 -8.46 -3.96 3.84
N GLY A 53 -9.51 -4.07 4.67
CA GLY A 53 -10.07 -2.94 5.41
C GLY A 53 -9.05 -2.20 6.30
N ALA A 54 -8.18 -2.92 6.99
CA ALA A 54 -7.17 -2.33 7.86
C ALA A 54 -6.10 -1.58 7.06
N LEU A 55 -5.67 -2.15 5.93
CA LEU A 55 -4.67 -1.56 5.06
C LEU A 55 -5.18 -0.28 4.38
N TYR A 56 -6.46 -0.23 3.98
CA TYR A 56 -7.06 0.99 3.39
C TYR A 56 -7.32 2.10 4.43
N SER A 57 -7.53 1.75 5.70
CA SER A 57 -7.89 2.71 6.75
C SER A 57 -6.68 3.27 7.49
N GLN A 58 -5.70 2.43 7.83
CA GLN A 58 -4.50 2.83 8.58
C GLN A 58 -3.24 2.16 8.01
N PRO A 59 -2.84 2.50 6.77
CA PRO A 59 -1.60 2.02 6.20
C PRO A 59 -0.39 2.50 7.03
N ALA A 60 0.54 1.59 7.31
CA ALA A 60 1.68 1.81 8.19
C ALA A 60 3.03 1.90 7.45
N HIS A 61 3.07 1.60 6.15
CA HIS A 61 4.25 1.79 5.33
C HIS A 61 4.11 3.04 4.43
N PRO A 62 5.13 3.94 4.32
CA PRO A 62 5.02 5.17 3.52
C PRO A 62 4.73 4.91 2.03
N TYR A 63 5.24 3.80 1.49
CA TYR A 63 4.90 3.34 0.15
C TYR A 63 3.39 3.05 -0.01
N THR A 64 2.78 2.31 0.93
CA THR A 64 1.35 2.01 0.90
C THR A 64 0.51 3.27 1.03
N GLN A 65 0.90 4.19 1.92
CA GLN A 65 0.27 5.51 2.05
C GLN A 65 0.29 6.28 0.74
N ALA A 66 1.45 6.32 0.07
CA ALA A 66 1.58 6.99 -1.20
C ALA A 66 0.69 6.36 -2.28
N LEU A 67 0.67 5.04 -2.39
CA LEU A 67 -0.21 4.33 -3.33
C LEU A 67 -1.69 4.64 -3.07
N LEU A 68 -2.14 4.56 -1.82
CA LEU A 68 -3.54 4.80 -1.45
C LEU A 68 -3.95 6.27 -1.63
N SER A 69 -3.02 7.21 -1.45
CA SER A 69 -3.27 8.63 -1.69
C SER A 69 -3.64 8.91 -3.17
N ALA A 70 -3.14 8.09 -4.10
CA ALA A 70 -3.39 8.21 -5.53
C ALA A 70 -4.70 7.56 -6.01
N VAL A 71 -5.36 6.74 -5.18
CA VAL A 71 -6.63 6.08 -5.52
C VAL A 71 -7.78 7.09 -5.41
N PRO A 72 -8.55 7.36 -6.48
CA PRO A 72 -9.68 8.29 -6.41
C PRO A 72 -10.74 7.84 -5.39
N SER A 73 -11.32 8.78 -4.64
CA SER A 73 -12.53 8.53 -3.84
C SER A 73 -13.78 8.64 -4.70
N THR A 74 -14.77 7.80 -4.41
CA THR A 74 -16.12 7.93 -4.98
C THR A 74 -16.95 8.98 -4.24
N ASN A 75 -16.51 9.44 -3.08
CA ASN A 75 -17.15 10.50 -2.31
C ASN A 75 -16.61 11.88 -2.77
N PRO A 76 -17.45 12.76 -3.34
CA PRO A 76 -17.01 14.05 -3.86
C PRO A 76 -16.41 15.00 -2.81
N VAL A 77 -16.83 14.87 -1.55
CA VAL A 77 -16.32 15.71 -0.45
C VAL A 77 -14.91 15.27 -0.08
N GLU A 78 -14.73 13.97 0.16
CA GLU A 78 -13.40 13.40 0.43
C GLU A 78 -12.43 13.64 -0.72
N GLU A 79 -12.89 13.58 -1.98
CA GLU A 79 -12.01 13.79 -3.14
C GLU A 79 -11.49 15.22 -3.21
N ARG A 80 -12.30 16.23 -2.85
CA ARG A 80 -11.85 17.63 -2.82
C ARG A 80 -10.85 17.92 -1.71
N GLU A 81 -11.03 17.27 -0.56
CA GLU A 81 -10.14 17.43 0.60
C GLU A 81 -8.89 16.55 0.51
N ARG A 82 -8.85 15.65 -0.49
CA ARG A 82 -7.81 14.63 -0.62
C ARG A 82 -6.44 15.26 -0.89
N GLN A 83 -5.48 14.72 -0.17
CA GLN A 83 -4.08 15.09 -0.19
C GLN A 83 -3.27 13.99 -0.88
N ARG A 84 -2.62 14.29 -2.01
CA ARG A 84 -1.79 13.32 -2.73
C ARG A 84 -0.34 13.42 -2.28
N ILE A 85 0.26 12.28 -1.96
CA ILE A 85 1.68 12.16 -1.67
C ILE A 85 2.42 11.95 -2.99
N ILE A 86 3.25 12.90 -3.39
CA ILE A 86 4.06 12.79 -4.61
C ILE A 86 5.42 12.22 -4.27
N LEU A 87 5.66 10.97 -4.69
CA LEU A 87 6.97 10.35 -4.55
C LEU A 87 7.97 10.96 -5.52
N LYS A 88 9.11 11.41 -5.00
CA LYS A 88 10.22 11.97 -5.78
C LYS A 88 11.16 10.84 -6.26
N GLY A 89 11.85 11.11 -7.36
CA GLY A 89 12.82 10.20 -7.96
C GLY A 89 12.20 9.01 -8.69
N ASP A 90 13.05 8.36 -9.50
CA ASP A 90 12.68 7.23 -10.33
C ASP A 90 12.67 5.91 -9.55
N VAL A 91 11.94 4.92 -10.08
CA VAL A 91 11.94 3.56 -9.53
C VAL A 91 13.32 2.94 -9.81
N PRO A 92 14.06 2.48 -8.78
CA PRO A 92 15.34 1.81 -8.98
C PRO A 92 15.22 0.51 -9.76
N SER A 93 16.33 0.08 -10.38
CA SER A 93 16.40 -1.21 -11.06
C SER A 93 16.13 -2.38 -10.09
N PRO A 94 15.26 -3.34 -10.45
CA PRO A 94 15.08 -4.56 -9.67
C PRO A 94 16.34 -5.45 -9.62
N VAL A 95 17.23 -5.32 -10.61
CA VAL A 95 18.48 -6.12 -10.72
C VAL A 95 19.49 -5.71 -9.67
N ASN A 96 19.63 -4.39 -9.45
CA ASN A 96 20.53 -3.79 -8.45
C ASN A 96 19.73 -2.92 -7.48
N PRO A 97 18.98 -3.53 -6.55
CA PRO A 97 18.13 -2.78 -5.65
C PRO A 97 18.95 -2.03 -4.59
N PRO A 98 18.36 -0.97 -3.99
CA PRO A 98 18.95 -0.31 -2.84
C PRO A 98 19.22 -1.30 -1.69
N THR A 99 20.33 -1.10 -0.97
CA THR A 99 20.61 -1.85 0.26
C THR A 99 19.67 -1.44 1.39
N GLY A 100 19.51 -2.30 2.40
CA GLY A 100 18.60 -2.04 3.51
C GLY A 100 17.13 -1.99 3.09
N CYS A 101 16.44 -0.90 3.43
CA CYS A 101 15.07 -0.68 2.97
C CYS A 101 15.05 -0.38 1.47
N ARG A 102 14.43 -1.26 0.67
CA ARG A 102 14.34 -1.10 -0.79
C ARG A 102 13.61 0.16 -1.24
N PHE A 103 12.76 0.73 -0.38
CA PHE A 103 12.02 1.95 -0.67
C PHE A 103 12.76 3.24 -0.24
N ARG A 104 13.91 3.14 0.44
CA ARG A 104 14.57 4.30 1.07
C ARG A 104 14.87 5.46 0.12
N THR A 105 15.15 5.18 -1.16
CA THR A 105 15.50 6.21 -2.16
C THR A 105 14.32 7.08 -2.60
N ARG A 106 13.09 6.64 -2.32
CA ARG A 106 11.84 7.35 -2.64
C ARG A 106 10.98 7.60 -1.42
N CYS A 107 11.41 7.13 -0.25
CA CYS A 107 10.69 7.24 0.99
C CYS A 107 10.79 8.68 1.52
N PRO A 108 9.67 9.41 1.68
CA PRO A 108 9.71 10.74 2.27
C PRO A 108 10.09 10.72 3.76
N ALA A 109 9.88 9.59 4.44
CA ALA A 109 10.24 9.35 5.84
C ALA A 109 11.64 8.71 6.01
N VAL A 110 12.53 8.85 5.02
CA VAL A 110 13.86 8.23 5.06
C VAL A 110 14.72 8.80 6.18
N GLN A 111 15.44 7.92 6.89
CA GLN A 111 16.44 8.27 7.90
C GLN A 111 17.64 7.33 7.73
N SER A 112 18.75 7.62 8.40
CA SER A 112 20.00 6.85 8.29
C SER A 112 19.81 5.35 8.60
N VAL A 113 18.97 5.00 9.57
CA VAL A 113 18.69 3.59 9.91
C VAL A 113 18.12 2.79 8.72
N CYS A 114 17.44 3.44 7.77
CA CYS A 114 16.89 2.81 6.57
C CYS A 114 17.95 2.27 5.61
N GLU A 115 19.23 2.58 5.84
CA GLU A 115 20.34 1.94 5.13
C GLU A 115 20.51 0.46 5.50
N THR A 116 19.97 0.06 6.65
CA THR A 116 19.89 -1.32 7.11
C THR A 116 18.52 -1.94 6.79
N SER A 117 18.43 -3.27 6.77
CA SER A 117 17.17 -3.96 6.47
C SER A 117 16.13 -3.67 7.56
N PRO A 118 14.91 -3.23 7.20
CA PRO A 118 13.85 -3.05 8.19
C PRO A 118 13.42 -4.40 8.77
N PRO A 119 13.06 -4.45 10.06
CA PRO A 119 12.37 -5.59 10.63
C PRO A 119 10.94 -5.68 10.10
N VAL A 120 10.34 -6.86 10.18
CA VAL A 120 8.90 -7.05 10.01
C VAL A 120 8.23 -6.72 11.35
N ASN A 121 7.45 -5.65 11.39
CA ASN A 121 6.76 -5.22 12.60
C ASN A 121 5.34 -5.75 12.59
N SER A 122 4.92 -6.38 13.69
CA SER A 122 3.52 -6.72 13.91
C SER A 122 2.78 -5.53 14.51
N LEU A 123 1.75 -5.05 13.81
CA LEU A 123 0.95 -3.89 14.18
C LEU A 123 -0.44 -4.28 14.71
N SER A 124 -0.82 -5.53 14.49
CA SER A 124 -1.96 -6.27 15.05
C SER A 124 -1.81 -7.74 14.63
N GLU A 125 -2.72 -8.62 15.04
CA GLU A 125 -2.67 -10.06 14.70
C GLU A 125 -2.56 -10.33 13.19
N SER A 126 -3.22 -9.53 12.36
CA SER A 126 -3.27 -9.71 10.91
C SER A 126 -2.52 -8.66 10.08
N ASN A 127 -1.85 -7.67 10.69
CA ASN A 127 -1.20 -6.57 9.96
C ASN A 127 0.30 -6.49 10.27
N LEU A 128 1.13 -6.67 9.24
CA LEU A 128 2.59 -6.59 9.33
C LEU A 128 3.14 -5.53 8.37
N ALA A 129 4.23 -4.86 8.77
CA ALA A 129 4.92 -3.92 7.90
C ALA A 129 6.45 -3.99 8.03
N SER A 130 7.13 -4.06 6.89
CA SER A 130 8.58 -4.08 6.76
C SER A 130 9.13 -2.64 6.75
N CYS A 131 9.06 -1.95 7.89
CA CYS A 131 9.52 -0.56 8.05
C CYS A 131 10.08 -0.31 9.45
N HIS A 132 11.23 0.36 9.58
CA HIS A 132 11.79 0.77 10.89
C HIS A 132 10.85 1.65 11.71
N PHE A 133 9.87 2.30 11.08
CA PHE A 133 8.98 3.27 11.71
C PHE A 133 7.49 2.87 11.64
N ALA A 134 7.17 1.62 11.30
CA ALA A 134 5.80 1.16 11.07
C ALA A 134 4.81 1.58 12.19
N GLY A 135 5.16 1.31 13.46
CA GLY A 135 4.32 1.68 14.60
C GLY A 135 4.14 3.19 14.77
N ARG A 136 5.19 3.98 14.53
CA ARG A 136 5.13 5.46 14.62
C ARG A 136 4.29 6.05 13.50
N ILE A 137 4.39 5.50 12.30
CA ILE A 137 3.59 5.92 11.14
C ILE A 137 2.12 5.59 11.37
N LYS A 138 1.81 4.37 11.84
CA LYS A 138 0.44 3.97 12.18
C LYS A 138 -0.17 4.85 13.28
N ALA A 139 0.63 5.27 14.25
CA ALA A 139 0.22 6.19 15.31
C ALA A 139 0.13 7.67 14.86
N GLY A 140 0.46 8.00 13.61
CA GLY A 140 0.45 9.38 13.12
C GLY A 140 1.58 10.28 13.65
N ILE A 141 2.60 9.70 14.29
CA ILE A 141 3.70 10.43 14.94
C ILE A 141 4.81 10.81 13.93
N LEU A 142 4.78 10.24 12.72
CA LEU A 142 5.81 10.46 11.70
C LEU A 142 5.15 10.60 10.32
N GLN A 143 4.94 11.84 9.88
CA GLN A 143 4.48 12.21 8.53
C GLN A 143 5.02 13.60 8.16
N GLU A 144 6.20 13.67 7.53
CA GLU A 144 6.59 14.84 6.74
C GLU A 144 6.50 14.45 5.27
N TYR A 145 5.32 14.67 4.68
CA TYR A 145 5.06 14.41 3.28
C TYR A 145 4.98 15.74 2.51
N ASP A 146 5.60 15.80 1.33
CA ASP A 146 5.35 16.88 0.38
C ASP A 146 3.98 16.62 -0.26
N VAL A 147 2.95 17.15 0.41
CA VAL A 147 1.55 16.95 0.06
C VAL A 147 1.07 18.06 -0.87
N ARG A 148 0.51 17.70 -2.02
CA ARG A 148 -0.20 18.67 -2.88
C ARG A 148 -1.70 18.41 -2.89
N GLN A 149 -2.48 19.48 -2.82
CA GLN A 149 -3.93 19.43 -3.05
C GLN A 149 -4.20 19.25 -4.54
N VAL A 150 -5.20 18.43 -4.84
CA VAL A 150 -5.70 18.22 -6.21
C VAL A 150 -6.83 19.21 -6.41
N GLY A 151 -6.60 20.20 -7.28
CA GLY A 151 -7.65 21.12 -7.76
C GLY A 151 -8.47 20.52 -8.89
#